data_AF-A0A2M7GV00-F1
#
_entry.id   AF-A0A2M7GV00-F1
#
_cell.length_a   1.000
_cell.length_b   1.000
_cell.length_c   1.000
_cell.angle_alpha   90.00
_cell.angle_beta   90.00
_cell.angle_gamma   90.00
#
_symmetry.space_group_name_H-M   'P 1'
#
loop_
_entity.id
_entity.type
_entity.pdbx_description
1 polymer ?
#
loop_
_entity_poly.entity_id
_entity_poly.type
_entity_poly.pdbx_seq_one_letter_code
_entity_poly.pdbx_strand_id
1 'polypeptide(L)'
;MSEERKRGGLDIADDQGAQGGDTPDFSAFKPRAQAHPDSVEPARRSADISGFTTRHAAPPPSTPQPVPQPATPPVAPQARIDGRRLRATNRTTQLNIAVHPDTKDRFWTLAHAAGAQTGEDFLKRLLDGFMRTGKE
;
A
#
# COMPACT_ATOMS: atom_id res chain seq x y z
N MET A 1 -46.85 -29.25 40.55
CA MET A 1 -45.60 -29.09 39.77
C MET A 1 -45.28 -27.61 39.80
N SER A 2 -44.43 -27.18 40.74
CA SER A 2 -44.14 -25.77 41.01
C SER A 2 -42.81 -25.39 40.37
N GLU A 3 -42.83 -24.35 39.54
CA GLU A 3 -41.66 -23.64 39.03
C GLU A 3 -40.92 -22.93 40.17
N GLU A 4 -39.61 -23.14 40.28
CA GLU A 4 -38.73 -22.34 41.12
C GLU A 4 -37.68 -21.64 40.25
N ARG A 5 -37.80 -20.31 40.17
CA ARG A 5 -36.85 -19.41 39.51
C ARG A 5 -35.62 -19.24 40.40
N LYS A 6 -34.44 -19.68 39.93
CA LYS A 6 -33.16 -19.32 40.56
C LYS A 6 -32.40 -18.36 39.65
N ARG A 7 -32.43 -17.08 40.03
CA ARG A 7 -31.56 -16.02 39.51
C ARG A 7 -30.12 -16.36 39.90
N GLY A 8 -29.30 -16.68 38.92
CA GLY A 8 -27.83 -16.66 39.05
C GLY A 8 -27.32 -15.38 38.43
N GLY A 9 -27.02 -14.38 39.25
CA GLY A 9 -26.21 -13.24 38.84
C GLY A 9 -24.81 -13.76 38.51
N LEU A 10 -24.31 -13.44 37.32
CA LEU A 10 -22.92 -13.64 36.98
C LEU A 10 -22.22 -12.30 37.21
N ASP A 11 -21.54 -12.23 38.35
CA ASP A 11 -20.68 -11.12 38.74
C ASP A 11 -19.58 -10.95 37.68
N ILE A 12 -19.58 -9.77 37.05
CA ILE A 12 -18.52 -9.30 36.17
C ILE A 12 -17.33 -8.95 37.08
N ALA A 13 -16.45 -9.92 37.27
CA ALA A 13 -15.17 -9.73 37.95
C ALA A 13 -14.21 -8.94 37.04
N ASP A 14 -13.82 -7.76 37.53
CA ASP A 14 -12.45 -7.21 37.48
C ASP A 14 -11.59 -7.60 36.26
N ASP A 15 -11.70 -6.80 35.19
CA ASP A 15 -10.73 -6.74 34.09
C ASP A 15 -9.48 -6.00 34.58
N GLN A 16 -8.61 -6.73 35.30
CA GLN A 16 -7.30 -6.23 35.71
C GLN A 16 -6.30 -6.35 34.57
N GLY A 17 -5.91 -5.19 34.02
CA GLY A 17 -4.51 -4.88 33.72
C GLY A 17 -3.82 -5.69 32.63
N ALA A 18 -4.13 -5.39 31.37
CA ALA A 18 -3.23 -5.70 30.25
C ALA A 18 -1.98 -4.79 30.30
N GLN A 19 -1.00 -5.14 31.13
CA GLN A 19 0.38 -4.66 31.01
C GLN A 19 1.28 -5.80 30.59
N GLY A 20 1.89 -5.68 29.41
CA GLY A 20 2.90 -6.61 28.92
C GLY A 20 3.10 -6.43 27.43
N GLY A 21 4.09 -5.63 27.06
CA GLY A 21 4.50 -5.47 25.67
C GLY A 21 5.06 -6.77 25.13
N ASP A 22 4.21 -7.55 24.45
CA ASP A 22 4.61 -8.72 23.68
C ASP A 22 5.22 -8.25 22.36
N THR A 23 6.46 -7.78 22.42
CA THR A 23 7.26 -7.56 21.22
C THR A 23 7.66 -8.93 20.68
N PRO A 24 7.27 -9.30 19.45
CA PRO A 24 7.60 -10.60 18.89
C PRO A 24 9.12 -10.78 18.83
N ASP A 25 9.60 -11.90 19.35
CA ASP A 25 11.03 -12.25 19.37
C ASP A 25 11.51 -12.68 17.97
N PHE A 26 12.33 -11.84 17.34
CA PHE A 26 12.96 -12.10 16.04
C PHE A 26 14.34 -12.77 16.16
N SER A 27 14.78 -13.15 17.36
CA SER A 27 16.08 -13.78 17.58
C SER A 27 16.22 -15.13 16.87
N ALA A 28 15.08 -15.78 16.55
CA ALA A 28 15.03 -16.99 15.74
C ALA A 28 15.11 -16.72 14.22
N PHE A 29 15.01 -15.47 13.76
CA PHE A 29 15.10 -15.13 12.34
C PHE A 29 16.54 -15.24 11.87
N LYS A 30 16.84 -16.30 11.12
CA LYS A 30 18.12 -16.47 10.44
C LYS A 30 17.94 -16.14 8.96
N PRO A 31 18.76 -15.24 8.38
CA PRO A 31 18.70 -14.96 6.95
C PRO A 31 18.91 -16.25 6.17
N ARG A 32 18.06 -16.48 5.17
CA ARG A 32 18.15 -17.65 4.31
C ARG A 32 19.50 -17.62 3.60
N ALA A 33 20.21 -18.75 3.62
CA ALA A 33 21.45 -18.91 2.88
C ALA A 33 21.23 -18.50 1.42
N GLN A 34 22.17 -17.73 0.87
CA GLN A 34 22.14 -17.30 -0.52
C GLN A 34 21.97 -18.53 -1.42
N ALA A 35 21.08 -18.43 -2.42
CA ALA A 35 20.76 -19.55 -3.28
C ALA A 35 22.03 -20.12 -3.94
N HIS A 36 22.15 -21.45 -3.94
CA HIS A 36 23.26 -22.16 -4.57
C HIS A 36 23.24 -21.89 -6.09
N PRO A 37 24.40 -21.73 -6.75
CA PRO A 37 24.46 -21.46 -8.20
C PRO A 37 23.68 -22.48 -9.05
N ASP A 38 23.56 -23.74 -8.60
CA ASP A 38 22.78 -24.78 -9.29
C ASP A 38 21.26 -24.59 -9.22
N SER A 39 20.78 -23.72 -8.34
CA SER A 39 19.34 -23.39 -8.22
C SER A 39 18.84 -22.48 -9.36
N VAL A 40 19.77 -21.97 -10.18
CA VAL A 40 19.49 -21.01 -11.26
C VAL A 40 18.93 -21.70 -12.50
N GLU A 41 19.41 -22.89 -12.84
CA GLU A 41 18.98 -23.65 -14.03
C GLU A 41 17.51 -24.09 -14.01
N PRO A 42 16.98 -24.69 -12.92
CA PRO A 42 15.56 -25.04 -12.88
C PRO A 42 14.67 -23.79 -12.89
N ALA A 43 15.10 -22.70 -12.26
CA ALA A 43 14.37 -21.43 -12.24
C ALA A 43 14.31 -20.78 -13.64
N ARG A 44 15.40 -20.83 -14.42
CA ARG A 44 15.42 -20.40 -15.83
C ARG A 44 14.46 -21.21 -16.67
N ARG A 45 14.51 -22.54 -16.56
CA ARG A 45 13.60 -23.43 -17.31
C ARG A 45 12.13 -23.12 -17.01
N SER A 46 11.77 -22.83 -15.77
CA SER A 46 10.40 -22.41 -15.41
C SER A 46 10.02 -21.03 -15.97
N ALA A 47 10.97 -20.09 -16.05
CA ALA A 47 10.75 -18.78 -16.67
C ALA A 47 10.52 -18.90 -18.19
N ASP A 48 11.27 -19.75 -18.87
CA ASP A 48 11.11 -20.00 -20.31
C ASP A 48 9.75 -20.64 -20.62
N ILE A 49 9.34 -21.64 -19.84
CA ILE A 49 8.03 -22.30 -19.99
C ILE A 49 6.87 -21.32 -19.78
N SER A 50 7.00 -20.39 -18.83
CA SER A 50 5.96 -19.40 -18.53
C SER A 50 5.97 -18.19 -19.49
N GLY A 51 6.89 -18.15 -20.46
CA GLY A 51 7.03 -17.01 -21.37
C GLY A 51 7.46 -15.73 -20.67
N PHE A 52 8.04 -15.84 -19.47
CA PHE A 52 8.52 -14.70 -18.70
C PHE A 52 9.87 -14.23 -19.25
N THR A 53 9.83 -13.44 -20.33
CA THR A 53 11.04 -12.82 -20.90
C THR A 53 11.28 -11.48 -20.22
N THR A 54 12.40 -11.32 -19.51
CA THR A 54 12.84 -9.99 -19.07
C THR A 54 13.41 -9.27 -20.29
N ARG A 55 12.59 -8.46 -20.96
CA ARG A 55 13.06 -7.63 -22.06
C ARG A 55 14.12 -6.67 -21.48
N HIS A 56 15.39 -6.87 -21.84
CA HIS A 56 16.57 -6.04 -21.53
C HIS A 56 17.42 -6.34 -20.28
N ALA A 57 17.75 -7.61 -19.98
CA ALA A 57 18.95 -7.89 -19.18
C ALA A 57 20.08 -8.37 -20.10
N ALA A 58 21.09 -7.53 -20.33
CA ALA A 58 22.35 -7.98 -20.92
C ALA A 58 23.03 -8.98 -19.94
N PRO A 59 23.69 -10.04 -20.44
CA PRO A 59 24.36 -11.01 -19.58
C PRO A 59 25.44 -10.29 -18.75
N PRO A 60 25.54 -10.58 -17.43
CA PRO A 60 26.57 -9.95 -16.60
C PRO A 60 27.95 -10.42 -17.06
N PRO A 61 28.93 -9.52 -17.25
CA PRO A 61 30.29 -9.91 -17.57
C PRO A 61 30.92 -10.67 -16.39
N SER A 62 31.54 -11.80 -16.69
CA SER A 62 32.31 -12.61 -15.74
C SER A 62 33.66 -11.95 -15.45
N THR A 63 33.69 -10.91 -14.60
CA THR A 63 34.85 -10.46 -13.77
C THR A 63 34.53 -9.09 -13.16
N PRO A 64 34.85 -8.83 -11.88
CA PRO A 64 34.64 -7.52 -11.29
C PRO A 64 35.78 -6.58 -11.73
N GLN A 65 35.55 -5.80 -12.78
CA GLN A 65 36.30 -4.57 -13.00
C GLN A 65 35.51 -3.38 -12.45
N PRO A 66 36.14 -2.46 -11.69
CA PRO A 66 35.48 -1.22 -11.28
C PRO A 66 35.39 -0.30 -12.49
N VAL A 67 34.20 -0.22 -13.09
CA VAL A 67 33.90 0.79 -14.12
C VAL A 67 33.47 2.10 -13.45
N PRO A 68 33.97 3.28 -13.90
CA PRO A 68 33.51 4.57 -13.39
C PRO A 68 32.04 4.79 -13.78
N GLN A 69 31.19 5.00 -12.77
CA GLN A 69 29.76 5.29 -12.96
C GLN A 69 29.56 6.61 -13.73
N PRO A 70 28.78 6.61 -14.82
CA PRO A 70 28.27 7.85 -15.40
C PRO A 70 27.27 8.49 -14.42
N ALA A 71 27.41 9.79 -14.18
CA ALA A 71 26.49 10.56 -13.35
C ALA A 71 25.07 10.49 -13.93
N THR A 72 24.19 9.74 -13.28
CA THR A 72 22.75 9.74 -13.54
C THR A 72 22.15 11.09 -13.16
N PRO A 73 21.29 11.70 -14.00
CA PRO A 73 20.57 12.91 -13.63
C PRO A 73 19.65 12.61 -12.43
N PRO A 74 19.41 13.58 -11.53
CA PRO A 74 18.62 13.37 -10.33
C PRO A 74 17.17 13.06 -10.71
N VAL A 75 16.79 11.79 -10.59
CA VAL A 75 15.39 11.37 -10.62
C VAL A 75 14.73 12.01 -9.39
N ALA A 76 13.84 12.97 -9.64
CA ALA A 76 13.04 13.60 -8.60
C ALA A 76 12.40 12.50 -7.72
N PRO A 77 12.43 12.64 -6.39
CA PRO A 77 11.91 11.61 -5.50
C PRO A 77 10.42 11.43 -5.80
N GLN A 78 10.05 10.30 -6.40
CA GLN A 78 8.67 9.86 -6.44
C GLN A 78 8.22 9.78 -4.98
N ALA A 79 7.27 10.64 -4.61
CA ALA A 79 6.74 10.70 -3.25
C ALA A 79 6.23 9.31 -2.88
N ARG A 80 7.04 8.55 -2.14
CA ARG A 80 6.65 7.26 -1.61
C ARG A 80 5.50 7.55 -0.67
N ILE A 81 4.30 7.09 -1.05
CA ILE A 81 3.11 7.20 -0.22
C ILE A 81 3.36 6.30 0.99
N ASP A 82 3.76 6.91 2.10
CA ASP A 82 3.96 6.21 3.36
C ASP A 82 2.62 5.68 3.87
N GLY A 83 2.54 4.37 4.09
CA GLY A 83 1.38 3.68 4.65
C GLY A 83 0.94 4.23 6.01
N ARG A 84 1.85 4.86 6.78
CA ARG A 84 1.51 5.54 8.04
C ARG A 84 0.69 6.81 7.79
N ARG A 85 0.95 7.53 6.69
CA ARG A 85 0.22 8.76 6.32
C ARG A 85 -1.20 8.47 5.86
N LEU A 86 -1.45 7.30 5.27
CA LEU A 86 -2.80 6.82 4.91
C LEU A 86 -3.71 6.67 6.14
N ARG A 87 -3.19 6.12 7.24
CA ARG A 87 -3.93 5.99 8.51
C ARG A 87 -4.24 7.33 9.18
N ALA A 88 -3.41 8.35 8.95
CA ALA A 88 -3.63 9.69 9.50
C ALA A 88 -4.79 10.44 8.81
N THR A 89 -5.22 10.03 7.61
CA THR A 89 -6.25 10.76 6.85
C THR A 89 -7.69 10.35 7.16
N ASN A 90 -7.95 9.37 8.04
CA ASN A 90 -9.30 8.86 8.36
C ASN A 90 -10.16 8.52 7.13
N ARG A 91 -9.54 8.25 5.97
CA ARG A 91 -10.24 7.82 4.75
C ARG A 91 -10.57 6.34 4.88
N THR A 92 -11.79 6.05 5.33
CA THR A 92 -12.25 4.68 5.59
C THR A 92 -12.87 4.00 4.38
N THR A 93 -13.25 4.76 3.34
CA THR A 93 -13.96 4.25 2.17
C THR A 93 -13.29 4.72 0.88
N GLN A 94 -13.17 3.81 -0.10
CA GLN A 94 -12.68 4.11 -1.44
C GLN A 94 -13.85 4.33 -2.40
N LEU A 95 -13.78 5.38 -3.21
CA LEU A 95 -14.70 5.63 -4.31
C LEU A 95 -14.02 5.27 -5.62
N ASN A 96 -14.48 4.20 -6.27
CA ASN A 96 -13.99 3.76 -7.58
C ASN A 96 -15.03 4.09 -8.65
N ILE A 97 -14.64 4.87 -9.66
CA ILE A 97 -15.52 5.27 -10.77
C ILE A 97 -14.78 5.00 -12.07
N ALA A 98 -15.40 4.23 -12.97
CA ALA A 98 -14.92 4.10 -14.34
C ALA A 98 -15.29 5.35 -15.14
N VAL A 99 -14.30 6.02 -15.71
CA VAL A 99 -14.46 7.22 -16.53
C VAL A 99 -13.62 7.13 -17.80
N HIS A 100 -13.96 7.94 -18.80
CA HIS A 100 -13.09 8.09 -19.97
C HIS A 100 -11.76 8.77 -19.61
N PRO A 101 -10.67 8.50 -20.35
CA PRO A 101 -9.36 9.12 -20.10
C PRO A 101 -9.42 10.66 -20.13
N ASP A 102 -10.11 11.24 -21.12
CA ASP A 102 -10.28 12.70 -21.25
C ASP A 102 -10.95 13.30 -20.01
N THR A 103 -11.96 12.64 -19.45
CA THR A 103 -12.63 13.08 -18.22
C THR A 103 -11.68 13.08 -17.03
N LYS A 104 -10.87 12.03 -16.89
CA LYS A 104 -9.86 11.92 -15.84
C LYS A 104 -8.83 13.05 -15.93
N ASP A 105 -8.35 13.34 -17.14
CA ASP A 105 -7.32 14.35 -17.37
C ASP A 105 -7.85 15.77 -17.12
N ARG A 106 -9.09 16.05 -17.55
CA ARG A 106 -9.78 17.31 -17.22
C ARG A 106 -9.99 17.49 -15.73
N PHE A 107 -10.42 16.43 -15.03
CA PHE A 107 -10.59 16.46 -13.59
C PHE A 107 -9.30 16.86 -12.88
N TRP A 108 -8.17 16.23 -13.21
CA TRP A 108 -6.88 16.54 -12.59
C TRP A 108 -6.35 17.92 -12.99
N THR A 109 -6.57 18.34 -14.24
CA THR A 109 -6.21 19.69 -14.69
C THR A 109 -6.92 20.76 -13.83
N LEU A 110 -8.22 20.61 -13.62
CA LEU A 110 -9.00 21.52 -12.78
C LEU A 110 -8.60 21.42 -11.30
N ALA A 111 -8.36 20.21 -10.80
CA ALA A 111 -7.92 20.00 -9.42
C ALA A 111 -6.60 20.72 -9.13
N HIS A 112 -5.62 20.62 -10.04
CA HIS A 112 -4.34 21.32 -9.91
C HIS A 112 -4.51 22.84 -10.00
N ALA A 113 -5.32 23.33 -10.94
CA ALA A 113 -5.62 24.76 -11.06
C ALA A 113 -6.29 25.32 -9.78
N ALA A 114 -7.12 24.51 -9.10
CA ALA A 114 -7.78 24.87 -7.85
C ALA A 114 -6.89 24.72 -6.60
N GLY A 115 -5.63 24.31 -6.76
CA GLY A 115 -4.69 24.06 -5.66
C GLY A 115 -5.05 22.85 -4.80
N ALA A 116 -5.89 21.93 -5.30
CA ALA A 116 -6.25 20.73 -4.57
C ALA A 116 -5.10 19.72 -4.59
N GLN A 117 -4.74 19.21 -3.41
CA GLN A 117 -3.66 18.21 -3.27
C GLN A 117 -4.17 16.78 -3.43
N THR A 118 -5.48 16.56 -3.29
CA THR A 118 -6.11 15.23 -3.40
C THR A 118 -7.39 15.31 -4.20
N GLY A 119 -7.75 14.21 -4.88
CA GLY A 119 -9.02 14.13 -5.62
C GLY A 119 -10.24 14.30 -4.71
N GLU A 120 -10.16 13.88 -3.45
CA GLU A 120 -11.23 14.08 -2.47
C GLU A 120 -11.47 15.56 -2.14
N ASP A 121 -10.41 16.36 -1.96
CA ASP A 121 -10.54 17.79 -1.67
C ASP A 121 -11.23 18.52 -2.83
N PHE A 122 -10.80 18.23 -4.06
CA PHE A 122 -11.43 18.80 -5.24
C PHE A 122 -12.88 18.34 -5.41
N LEU A 123 -13.15 17.05 -5.19
CA LEU A 123 -14.51 16.50 -5.27
C LEU A 123 -15.44 17.14 -4.23
N LYS A 124 -15.00 17.34 -2.99
CA LYS A 124 -15.78 18.03 -1.94
C LYS A 124 -16.19 19.44 -2.37
N ARG A 125 -15.24 20.21 -2.91
CA ARG A 125 -15.52 21.57 -3.41
C ARG A 125 -16.55 21.57 -4.54
N LEU A 126 -16.48 20.60 -5.46
CA LEU A 126 -17.47 20.44 -6.53
C LEU A 126 -18.86 20.13 -5.98
N LEU A 127 -18.97 19.22 -5.00
CA LEU A 127 -20.23 18.87 -4.36
C LEU A 127 -20.83 20.05 -3.58
N ASP A 128 -20.01 20.77 -2.82
CA ASP A 128 -20.45 21.96 -2.09
C ASP A 128 -20.94 23.06 -3.03
N GLY A 129 -20.26 23.26 -4.17
CA GLY A 129 -20.69 24.18 -5.22
C GLY A 129 -22.05 23.78 -5.80
N PHE A 130 -22.22 22.50 -6.15
CA PHE A 130 -23.48 21.98 -6.69
C PHE A 130 -24.65 22.12 -5.70
N MET A 131 -24.43 21.84 -4.41
CA MET A 131 -25.47 21.99 -3.38
C MET A 131 -25.87 23.44 -3.12
N ARG A 132 -24.98 24.41 -3.37
CA ARG A 132 -25.30 25.84 -3.27
C ARG A 132 -26.17 26.28 -4.46
N THR A 133 -25.86 25.82 -5.66
CA THR A 133 -26.62 26.17 -6.88
C THR A 133 -27.98 25.48 -6.96
N GLY A 134 -28.16 24.31 -6.34
CA GLY A 134 -29.43 23.57 -6.35
C GLY A 134 -30.46 24.00 -5.31
N LYS A 135 -30.19 25.08 -4.55
CA LYS A 135 -31.09 25.64 -3.53
C LYS A 135 -31.81 26.92 -3.97
N GLU A 136 -31.61 27.36 -5.21
CA GLU A 136 -32.39 28.42 -5.86
C GLU A 136 -33.49 27.82 -6.74
#